data_AF-A0A8T5J4A5-F1
#
_entry.id   AF-A0A8T5J4A5-F1
#
_cell.length_a   1.000
_cell.length_b   1.000
_cell.length_c   1.000
_cell.angle_alpha   90.00
_cell.angle_beta   90.00
_cell.angle_gamma   90.00
#
_symmetry.space_group_name_H-M   'P 1'
#
loop_
_entity.id
_entity.type
_entity.pdbx_description
1 polymer ?
#
loop_
_entity_poly.entity_id
_entity_poly.type
_entity_poly.pdbx_seq_one_letter_code
_entity_poly.pdbx_strand_id
1 'polypeptide(L)'
;MGTKMRKVGFTFNEASLKSLDDMWARSGLPDRAAVVKQSLQILQALQTQEAQGYTQVSVRNPETGEERFYNGSSLDHFLRN
;
A
#
# COMPACT_ATOMS: atom_id res chain seq x y z
N MET A 1 7.88 -35.97 1.82
CA MET A 1 6.96 -35.18 0.98
C MET A 1 7.59 -33.80 0.79
N GLY A 2 8.13 -33.49 -0.39
CA GLY A 2 8.75 -32.19 -0.63
C GLY A 2 7.67 -31.10 -0.68
N THR A 3 7.81 -30.04 0.11
CA THR A 3 6.90 -28.90 0.08
C THR A 3 6.98 -28.24 -1.30
N LYS A 4 5.94 -28.39 -2.13
CA LYS A 4 5.86 -27.68 -3.41
C LYS A 4 5.86 -26.18 -3.12
N MET A 5 6.92 -25.50 -3.51
CA MET A 5 7.07 -24.07 -3.35
C MET A 5 6.02 -23.37 -4.23
N ARG A 6 5.05 -22.70 -3.59
CA ARG A 6 4.02 -21.90 -4.27
C ARG A 6 4.49 -20.44 -4.31
N LYS A 7 4.54 -19.86 -5.51
CA LYS A 7 4.93 -18.47 -5.72
C LYS A 7 3.77 -17.70 -6.33
N VAL A 8 3.63 -16.44 -5.92
CA VAL A 8 2.79 -15.43 -6.56
C VAL A 8 3.73 -14.39 -7.17
N GLY A 9 3.44 -13.92 -8.37
CA GLY A 9 4.23 -12.91 -9.06
C GLY A 9 3.41 -11.64 -9.24
N PHE A 10 4.00 -10.49 -8.93
CA PHE A 10 3.46 -9.17 -9.22
C PHE A 10 4.35 -8.52 -10.27
N THR A 11 3.75 -7.85 -11.24
CA THR A 11 4.49 -7.11 -12.27
C THR A 11 4.35 -5.63 -11.99
N PHE A 12 5.48 -4.93 -11.87
CA PHE A 12 5.53 -3.50 -11.65
C PHE A 12 6.19 -2.84 -12.86
N ASN A 13 5.76 -1.61 -13.17
CA ASN A 13 6.56 -0.74 -14.02
C ASN A 13 7.79 -0.25 -13.23
N GLU A 14 8.71 0.44 -13.91
CA GLU A 14 9.95 0.90 -13.31
C GLU A 14 9.73 1.89 -12.15
N ALA A 15 8.77 2.80 -12.28
CA ALA A 15 8.44 3.77 -11.25
C ALA A 15 7.92 3.09 -9.97
N SER A 16 6.99 2.14 -10.10
CA SER A 16 6.43 1.38 -8.97
C SER A 16 7.48 0.47 -8.33
N LEU A 17 8.39 -0.12 -9.12
CA LEU A 17 9.49 -0.92 -8.57
C LEU A 17 10.46 -0.04 -7.76
N LYS A 18 10.77 1.16 -8.26
CA LYS A 18 11.57 2.13 -7.51
C LYS A 18 10.87 2.57 -6.22
N SER A 19 9.57 2.83 -6.26
CA SER A 19 8.80 3.15 -5.05
C SER A 19 8.82 2.01 -4.03
N LEU A 20 8.71 0.76 -4.48
CA LEU A 20 8.83 -0.42 -3.62
C LEU A 20 10.22 -0.50 -2.96
N ASP A 21 11.28 -0.21 -3.71
CA ASP A 21 12.66 -0.16 -3.19
C ASP A 21 12.84 0.94 -2.14
N ASP A 22 12.34 2.15 -2.44
CA ASP A 22 12.44 3.30 -1.54
C ASP A 22 11.62 3.07 -0.25
N MET A 23 10.44 2.44 -0.36
CA MET A 23 9.65 2.02 0.80
C MET A 23 10.38 0.98 1.64
N TRP A 24 10.94 -0.06 1.00
CA TRP A 24 11.68 -1.11 1.69
C TRP A 24 12.84 -0.52 2.50
N ALA A 25 13.67 0.31 1.86
CA ALA A 25 14.84 0.95 2.46
C ALA A 25 14.50 1.78 3.71
N ARG A 26 13.29 2.35 3.79
CA ARG A 26 12.83 3.19 4.91
C ARG A 26 12.03 2.42 5.97
N SER A 27 11.53 1.24 5.63
CA SER A 27 10.60 0.48 6.47
C SER A 27 11.25 -0.37 7.58
N GLY A 28 12.54 -0.67 7.45
CA GLY A 28 13.23 -1.64 8.31
C GLY A 28 12.75 -3.09 8.14
N LEU A 29 11.95 -3.37 7.11
CA LEU A 29 11.41 -4.71 6.83
C LEU A 29 12.47 -5.64 6.24
N PRO A 30 12.34 -6.96 6.45
CA PRO A 30 13.36 -7.93 6.06
C PRO A 30 13.56 -8.00 4.54
N ASP A 31 12.49 -7.80 3.77
CA ASP A 31 12.53 -7.89 2.31
C ASP A 31 11.37 -7.11 1.66
N ARG A 32 11.41 -7.05 0.31
CA ARG A 32 10.38 -6.42 -0.51
C ARG A 32 9.03 -7.14 -0.44
N ALA A 33 9.02 -8.45 -0.20
CA ALA A 33 7.77 -9.21 -0.11
C ALA A 33 6.97 -8.80 1.14
N ALA A 34 7.66 -8.47 2.24
CA ALA A 34 7.04 -7.90 3.44
C ALA A 34 6.40 -6.53 3.15
N VAL A 35 7.04 -5.69 2.33
CA VAL A 35 6.45 -4.40 1.90
C VAL A 35 5.20 -4.63 1.07
N VAL A 36 5.26 -5.51 0.05
CA VAL A 36 4.09 -5.87 -0.77
C VAL A 36 2.95 -6.40 0.11
N LYS A 37 3.25 -7.24 1.10
CA LYS A 37 2.26 -7.76 2.04
C LYS A 37 1.60 -6.63 2.84
N GLN A 38 2.36 -5.68 3.38
CA GLN A 38 1.80 -4.54 4.09
C GLN A 38 0.93 -3.67 3.18
N SER A 39 1.37 -3.41 1.95
CA SER A 39 0.57 -2.67 0.96
C SER A 39 -0.79 -3.34 0.73
N LEU A 40 -0.82 -4.67 0.54
CA LEU A 40 -2.07 -5.41 0.38
C LEU A 40 -2.99 -5.32 1.63
N GLN A 41 -2.41 -5.34 2.83
CA GLN A 41 -3.18 -5.17 4.07
C GLN A 41 -3.79 -3.77 4.19
N ILE A 42 -3.05 -2.73 3.80
CA ILE A 42 -3.56 -1.35 3.77
C ILE A 42 -4.72 -1.23 2.78
N LEU A 43 -4.57 -1.78 1.57
CA LEU A 43 -5.64 -1.79 0.56
C LEU A 43 -6.91 -2.48 1.08
N GLN A 44 -6.76 -3.64 1.73
CA GLN A 44 -7.90 -4.36 2.30
C GLN A 44 -8.58 -3.56 3.43
N ALA A 45 -7.80 -2.88 4.28
CA ALA A 45 -8.34 -2.03 5.33
C ALA A 45 -9.14 -0.87 4.72
N LEU A 46 -8.60 -0.19 3.70
CA LEU A 46 -9.28 0.90 3.00
C LEU A 46 -10.59 0.45 2.37
N GLN A 47 -10.60 -0.69 1.67
CA GLN A 47 -11.82 -1.28 1.10
C GLN A 47 -12.88 -1.58 2.17
N THR A 48 -12.44 -2.04 3.36
CA THR A 48 -13.35 -2.28 4.49
C THR A 48 -13.96 -0.98 5.00
N GLN A 49 -13.18 0.11 5.10
CA GLN A 49 -13.70 1.42 5.50
C GLN A 49 -14.67 1.98 4.44
N GLU A 50 -14.35 1.84 3.16
CA GLU A 50 -15.23 2.26 2.07
C GLU A 50 -16.59 1.54 2.14
N ALA A 51 -16.59 0.22 2.38
CA ALA A 51 -17.80 -0.57 2.55
C ALA A 51 -18.64 -0.13 3.77
N GLN A 52 -18.03 0.54 4.75
CA GLN A 52 -18.72 1.13 5.90
C GLN A 52 -19.21 2.57 5.64
N GLY A 53 -18.99 3.11 4.43
CA GLY A 53 -19.45 4.44 4.03
C GLY A 53 -18.44 5.57 4.30
N TYR A 54 -17.20 5.26 4.68
CA TYR A 54 -16.14 6.27 4.76
C TYR A 54 -15.68 6.66 3.36
N THR A 55 -15.72 7.96 3.04
CA THR A 55 -15.46 8.49 1.69
C THR A 55 -14.22 9.38 1.60
N GLN A 56 -13.50 9.55 2.70
CA GLN A 56 -12.33 10.42 2.79
C GLN A 56 -11.23 9.79 3.63
N VAL A 57 -9.99 9.92 3.17
CA VAL A 57 -8.77 9.59 3.92
C VAL A 57 -8.04 10.88 4.28
N SER A 58 -7.73 11.07 5.56
CA SER A 58 -6.82 12.11 6.02
C SER A 58 -5.43 11.52 6.25
N VAL A 59 -4.41 12.22 5.76
CA VAL A 59 -3.00 11.89 5.99
C VAL A 59 -2.35 13.10 6.64
N ARG A 60 -1.74 12.88 7.80
CA ARG A 60 -1.04 13.92 8.55
C ARG A 60 0.46 13.69 8.53
N ASN A 61 1.22 14.72 8.18
CA ASN A 61 2.65 14.73 8.41
C ASN A 61 2.90 14.96 9.91
N PRO A 62 3.52 14.00 10.64
CA PRO A 62 3.73 14.13 12.07
C PRO A 62 4.77 15.19 12.44
N GLU A 63 5.69 15.55 11.54
CA GLU A 63 6.76 16.51 11.80
C GLU A 63 6.28 17.96 11.62
N THR A 64 5.47 18.21 10.58
CA THR A 64 4.99 19.56 10.27
C THR A 64 3.57 19.82 10.76
N GLY A 65 2.82 18.76 11.07
CA GLY A 65 1.39 18.82 11.38
C GLY A 65 0.49 19.05 10.17
N GLU A 66 1.04 19.14 8.96
CA GLU A 66 0.27 19.34 7.72
C GLU A 66 -0.70 18.17 7.50
N GLU A 67 -1.97 18.48 7.28
CA GLU A 67 -3.01 17.50 6.95
C GLU A 67 -3.42 17.60 5.49
N ARG A 68 -3.55 16.44 4.84
CA ARG A 68 -4.04 16.30 3.47
C ARG A 68 -5.25 15.39 3.46
N PHE A 69 -6.25 15.75 2.69
CA PHE A 69 -7.50 15.01 2.58
C PHE A 69 -7.68 14.49 1.15
N TYR A 70 -7.99 13.21 1.02
CA TYR A 70 -8.19 12.52 -0.24
C TYR A 70 -9.61 11.96 -0.29
N ASN A 71 -10.43 12.40 -1.25
CA ASN A 71 -11.84 11.99 -1.38
C ASN A 71 -11.98 10.72 -2.26
N GLY A 72 -13.14 10.06 -2.19
CA GLY A 72 -13.45 8.77 -2.84
C GLY A 72 -13.00 8.58 -4.29
N SER A 73 -13.09 9.60 -5.16
CA SER A 73 -12.58 9.50 -6.54
C SER A 73 -11.05 9.42 -6.64
N SER A 74 -10.33 10.02 -5.69
CA SER A 74 -8.88 9.80 -5.50
C SER A 74 -8.57 8.46 -4.82
N LEU A 75 -9.52 7.91 -4.05
CA LEU A 75 -9.38 6.63 -3.35
C LEU A 75 -9.46 5.46 -4.33
N ASP A 76 -10.41 5.50 -5.27
CA ASP A 76 -10.46 4.60 -6.42
C ASP A 76 -9.15 4.61 -7.22
N HIS A 77 -8.57 5.80 -7.44
CA HIS A 77 -7.30 5.96 -8.14
C HIS A 77 -6.10 5.47 -7.31
N PHE A 78 -6.18 5.54 -5.98
CA PHE A 78 -5.19 5.01 -5.05
C PHE A 78 -5.25 3.48 -4.96
N LEU A 79 -6.44 2.88 -5.06
CA LEU A 79 -6.65 1.43 -5.01
C LEU A 79 -6.37 0.73 -6.35
N ARG A 80 -6.28 1.47 -7.46
CA ARG A 80 -6.07 0.94 -8.82
C ARG A 80 -4.64 1.09 -9.36
N ASN A 81 -3.73 1.72 -8.62
CA ASN A 81 -2.30 1.83 -8.93
C ASN A 81 -1.44 1.06 -7.92
#